data_AF-A0A917K8A9-F1
#
_entry.id   AF-A0A917K8A9-F1
#
_cell.length_a   1.000
_cell.length_b   1.000
_cell.length_c   1.000
_cell.angle_alpha   90.00
_cell.angle_beta   90.00
_cell.angle_gamma   90.00
#
_symmetry.space_group_name_H-M   'P 1'
#
loop_
_entity.id
_entity.type
_entity.pdbx_description
1 polymer ?
#
loop_
_entity_poly.entity_id
_entity_poly.type
_entity_poly.pdbx_seq_one_letter_code
_entity_poly.pdbx_strand_id
1 'polypeptide(L)'
;MSLQPAPRRWLEDNLAFTNEGEQRVYQLLKHRQESVLPVEETIAIFPLPNGRIAQRTWEPDFLVTYKGRAGTLEIDGPHHNARRALDVTREHLMRDSGIAYVDRVPVETLESRVELERVIDRFLRRLAEAR
;
A
#
# COMPACT_ATOMS: atom_id res chain seq x y z
N MET A 1 35.64 13.83 -0.59
CA MET A 1 34.46 14.20 0.24
C MET A 1 33.28 13.40 -0.28
N SER A 2 32.93 12.31 0.38
CA SER A 2 31.69 11.58 0.10
C SER A 2 30.52 12.40 0.64
N LEU A 3 29.65 12.87 -0.24
CA LEU A 3 28.32 13.38 0.14
C LEU A 3 27.54 12.20 0.70
N GLN A 4 27.61 11.97 2.01
CA GLN A 4 26.67 11.04 2.63
C GLN A 4 25.27 11.65 2.49
N PRO A 5 24.30 10.93 1.90
CA PRO A 5 22.93 11.40 1.87
C PRO A 5 22.46 11.62 3.31
N ALA A 6 21.71 12.70 3.55
CA ALA A 6 21.11 12.96 4.84
C ALA A 6 20.31 11.73 5.31
N PRO A 7 20.32 11.40 6.62
CA PRO A 7 19.57 10.28 7.14
C PRO A 7 18.09 10.42 6.75
N ARG A 8 17.54 9.36 6.15
CA ARG A 8 16.11 9.32 5.80
C ARG A 8 15.30 9.32 7.09
N ARG A 9 14.47 10.35 7.27
CA ARG A 9 13.64 10.54 8.47
C ARG A 9 12.70 9.35 8.73
N TRP A 10 12.21 8.73 7.67
CA TRP A 10 11.24 7.64 7.73
C TRP A 10 11.89 6.37 7.15
N LEU A 11 12.56 5.61 8.01
CA LEU A 11 13.30 4.39 7.67
C LEU A 11 13.02 3.33 8.72
N GLU A 12 12.55 2.16 8.30
CA GLU A 12 12.29 1.00 9.17
C GLU A 12 12.56 -0.28 8.39
N ASP A 13 13.22 -1.28 8.99
CA ASP A 13 13.57 -2.56 8.34
C ASP A 13 14.33 -2.41 7.00
N ASN A 14 15.15 -1.35 6.88
CA ASN A 14 15.83 -0.93 5.65
C ASN A 14 14.89 -0.52 4.49
N LEU A 15 13.61 -0.32 4.77
CA LEU A 15 12.61 0.22 3.86
C LEU A 15 12.43 1.71 4.13
N ALA A 16 12.43 2.51 3.07
CA ALA A 16 12.30 3.95 3.16
C ALA A 16 10.89 4.39 2.78
N PHE A 17 10.42 5.43 3.45
CA PHE A 17 9.12 6.05 3.23
C PHE A 17 9.30 7.55 2.96
N THR A 18 8.34 8.16 2.26
CA THR A 18 8.33 9.60 2.00
C THR A 18 7.74 10.40 3.16
N ASN A 19 6.84 9.79 3.94
CA ASN A 19 6.12 10.43 5.02
C ASN A 19 5.79 9.47 6.17
N GLU A 20 5.32 10.04 7.29
CA GLU A 20 4.94 9.27 8.48
C GLU A 20 3.71 8.37 8.25
N GLY A 21 2.78 8.80 7.40
CA GLY A 21 1.56 8.05 7.08
C GLY A 21 1.87 6.70 6.44
N GLU A 22 2.76 6.69 5.45
CA GLU A 22 3.29 5.46 4.85
C GLU A 22 3.94 4.57 5.91
N GLN A 23 4.82 5.13 6.76
CA GLN A 23 5.46 4.34 7.82
C GLN A 23 4.41 3.73 8.79
N ARG A 24 3.35 4.47 9.15
CA ARG A 24 2.27 3.95 10.01
C ARG A 24 1.50 2.81 9.34
N VAL A 25 1.21 2.90 8.04
CA VAL A 25 0.57 1.81 7.27
C VAL A 25 1.47 0.58 7.26
N TYR A 26 2.78 0.75 7.00
CA TYR A 26 3.76 -0.33 7.05
C TYR A 26 3.76 -1.03 8.41
N GLN A 27 3.90 -0.28 9.50
CA GLN A 27 3.94 -0.80 10.87
C GLN A 27 2.69 -1.61 11.20
N LEU A 28 1.51 -1.18 10.72
CA LEU A 28 0.29 -1.92 10.95
C LEU A 28 0.22 -3.20 10.11
N LEU A 29 0.62 -3.17 8.83
CA LEU A 29 0.71 -4.38 8.00
C LEU A 29 1.67 -5.40 8.60
N LYS A 30 2.85 -4.94 9.05
CA LYS A 30 3.84 -5.74 9.78
C LYS A 30 3.25 -6.34 11.05
N HIS A 31 2.58 -5.54 11.87
CA HIS A 31 1.91 -6.03 13.07
C HIS A 31 0.85 -7.10 12.77
N ARG A 32 0.06 -6.94 11.68
CA ARG A 32 -0.90 -7.98 11.26
C ARG A 32 -0.19 -9.25 10.85
N GLN A 33 0.90 -9.14 10.08
CA GLN A 33 1.73 -10.28 9.68
C GLN A 33 2.30 -11.05 10.88
N GLU A 34 2.81 -10.33 11.89
CA GLU A 34 3.54 -10.94 13.01
C GLU A 34 2.62 -11.40 14.15
N SER A 35 1.47 -10.75 14.36
CA SER A 35 0.67 -10.90 15.58
C SER A 35 -0.78 -11.33 15.37
N VAL A 36 -1.32 -11.22 14.15
CA VAL A 36 -2.77 -11.43 13.90
C VAL A 36 -3.04 -12.54 12.90
N LEU A 37 -2.25 -12.64 11.82
CA LEU A 37 -2.41 -13.71 10.84
C LEU A 37 -2.06 -15.07 11.46
N PRO A 38 -2.71 -16.16 11.01
CA PRO A 38 -2.29 -17.52 11.36
C PRO A 38 -0.83 -17.77 11.02
N VAL A 39 -0.15 -18.65 11.76
CA VAL A 39 1.29 -18.91 11.63
C VAL A 39 1.68 -19.46 10.24
N GLU A 40 0.74 -20.14 9.59
CA GLU A 40 0.87 -20.68 8.24
C GLU A 40 0.58 -19.66 7.12
N GLU A 41 0.13 -18.45 7.48
CA GLU A 41 -0.19 -17.39 6.53
C GLU A 41 0.82 -16.23 6.63
N THR A 42 1.05 -15.56 5.50
CA THR A 42 1.92 -14.37 5.46
C THR A 42 1.53 -13.45 4.32
N ILE A 43 1.98 -12.20 4.42
CA ILE A 43 1.91 -11.20 3.36
C ILE A 43 3.33 -10.77 2.98
N ALA A 44 3.56 -10.39 1.73
CA ALA A 44 4.75 -9.62 1.38
C ALA A 44 4.35 -8.15 1.24
N ILE A 45 5.18 -7.25 1.78
CA ILE A 45 4.91 -5.81 1.82
C ILE A 45 6.02 -5.11 1.05
N PHE A 46 5.67 -4.42 -0.04
CA PHE A 46 6.60 -3.64 -0.85
C PHE A 46 6.17 -2.18 -0.79
N PRO A 47 6.82 -1.32 0.02
CA PRO A 47 6.54 0.11 0.04
C PRO A 47 7.19 0.81 -1.17
N LEU A 48 6.49 1.79 -1.71
CA LEU A 48 6.90 2.61 -2.87
C LEU A 48 7.51 1.79 -4.02
N PRO A 49 6.90 0.65 -4.44
CA PRO A 49 7.48 -0.17 -5.49
C PRO A 49 7.27 0.51 -6.84
N ASN A 50 8.36 0.96 -7.44
CA ASN A 50 8.30 1.44 -8.82
C ASN A 50 7.91 0.30 -9.75
N GLY A 51 6.83 0.49 -10.48
CA GLY A 51 6.26 -0.47 -11.42
C GLY A 51 6.09 0.10 -12.82
N ARG A 52 5.86 -0.80 -13.77
CA ARG A 52 5.48 -0.46 -15.15
C ARG A 52 4.31 -1.32 -15.58
N ILE A 53 3.26 -0.66 -16.08
CA ILE A 53 2.17 -1.29 -16.82
C ILE A 53 2.19 -0.76 -18.26
N ALA A 54 1.27 -1.23 -19.11
CA ALA A 54 1.21 -0.79 -20.49
C ALA A 54 1.23 0.75 -20.58
N GLN A 55 2.21 1.28 -21.31
CA GLN A 55 2.37 2.70 -21.64
C GLN A 55 2.66 3.66 -20.46
N ARG A 56 2.88 3.18 -19.22
CA ARG A 56 3.09 4.06 -18.06
C ARG A 56 3.92 3.43 -16.95
N THR A 57 4.75 4.24 -16.30
CA THR A 57 5.35 3.94 -14.98
C THR A 57 4.46 4.48 -13.87
N TRP A 58 4.44 3.78 -12.75
CA TRP A 58 3.63 4.13 -11.60
C TRP A 58 4.34 3.67 -10.33
N GLU A 59 4.05 4.35 -9.24
CA GLU A 59 4.52 4.03 -7.89
C GLU A 59 3.26 4.09 -7.04
N PRO A 60 2.69 2.95 -6.63
CA PRO A 60 1.70 2.93 -5.55
C PRO A 60 2.42 3.14 -4.22
N ASP A 61 1.71 3.59 -3.18
CA ASP A 61 2.32 3.69 -1.86
C ASP A 61 2.73 2.30 -1.33
N PHE A 62 1.89 1.29 -1.57
CA PHE A 62 2.20 -0.10 -1.26
C PHE A 62 1.72 -1.06 -2.33
N LEU A 63 2.53 -2.08 -2.61
CA LEU A 63 2.10 -3.34 -3.17
C LEU A 63 2.15 -4.39 -2.05
N VAL A 64 1.09 -5.16 -1.90
CA VAL A 64 0.99 -6.27 -0.95
C VAL A 64 0.60 -7.53 -1.70
N THR A 65 1.29 -8.64 -1.42
CA THR A 65 0.87 -9.95 -1.91
C THR A 65 0.33 -10.81 -0.78
N TYR A 66 -0.81 -11.47 -0.99
CA TYR A 66 -1.45 -12.34 -0.02
C TYR A 66 -2.29 -13.41 -0.71
N LYS A 67 -2.19 -14.67 -0.24
CA LYS A 67 -2.92 -15.83 -0.80
C LYS A 67 -2.84 -15.91 -2.33
N GLY A 68 -1.63 -15.76 -2.88
CA GLY A 68 -1.36 -15.87 -4.32
C GLY A 68 -1.80 -14.69 -5.17
N ARG A 69 -2.19 -13.56 -4.56
CA ARG A 69 -2.71 -12.37 -5.25
C ARG A 69 -1.92 -11.14 -4.88
N ALA A 70 -1.89 -10.17 -5.79
CA ALA A 70 -1.30 -8.87 -5.58
C ALA A 70 -2.40 -7.80 -5.42
N GLY A 71 -2.23 -6.89 -4.48
CA GLY A 71 -3.10 -5.73 -4.32
C GLY A 71 -2.29 -4.49 -3.96
N THR A 72 -2.85 -3.31 -4.24
CA THR A 72 -2.19 -2.03 -3.91
C THR A 72 -3.01 -1.22 -2.93
N LEU A 73 -2.30 -0.50 -2.06
CA LEU A 73 -2.85 0.52 -1.16
C LEU A 73 -2.27 1.88 -1.56
N GLU A 74 -3.14 2.88 -1.65
CA GLU A 74 -2.79 4.28 -1.93
C GLU A 74 -3.32 5.13 -0.76
N ILE A 75 -2.49 6.00 -0.18
CA ILE A 75 -2.84 6.95 0.87
C ILE A 75 -3.35 8.22 0.18
N ASP A 76 -4.66 8.43 0.24
CA ASP A 76 -5.32 9.51 -0.48
C ASP A 76 -5.75 10.65 0.44
N GLY A 77 -5.37 11.87 0.08
CA GLY A 77 -5.94 13.09 0.65
C GLY A 77 -7.30 13.51 0.05
N PRO A 78 -8.03 14.41 0.72
CA PRO A 78 -9.39 14.82 0.33
C PRO A 78 -9.48 15.54 -1.04
N HIS A 79 -8.35 15.98 -1.60
CA HIS A 79 -8.30 16.77 -2.83
C HIS A 79 -8.11 15.96 -4.13
N HIS A 80 -8.05 14.63 -4.10
CA HIS A 80 -7.81 13.80 -5.30
C HIS A 80 -9.05 13.59 -6.22
N ASN A 81 -10.22 14.13 -5.87
CA ASN A 81 -11.46 13.94 -6.66
C ASN A 81 -11.47 14.57 -8.07
N ALA A 82 -10.49 15.40 -8.44
CA ALA A 82 -10.48 16.11 -9.71
C ALA A 82 -10.23 15.22 -10.95
N ARG A 83 -9.90 13.92 -10.78
CA ARG A 83 -9.48 13.03 -11.89
C ARG A 83 -10.10 11.62 -11.87
N ARG A 84 -11.32 11.48 -11.33
CA ARG A 84 -11.99 10.17 -11.18
C ARG A 84 -12.00 9.30 -12.45
N ALA A 85 -12.17 9.87 -13.64
CA ALA A 85 -12.13 9.10 -14.90
C ALA A 85 -10.73 8.54 -15.25
N LEU A 86 -9.66 9.28 -14.93
CA LEU A 86 -8.28 8.82 -15.11
C LEU A 86 -7.93 7.75 -14.09
N ASP A 87 -8.45 7.86 -12.86
CA ASP A 87 -8.30 6.86 -11.82
C ASP A 87 -8.95 5.54 -12.22
N VAL A 88 -10.17 5.56 -12.75
CA VAL A 88 -10.87 4.36 -13.26
C VAL A 88 -10.06 3.70 -14.37
N THR A 89 -9.56 4.48 -15.34
CA THR A 89 -8.71 3.93 -16.42
C THR A 89 -7.42 3.31 -15.87
N ARG A 90 -6.79 3.93 -14.87
CA ARG A 90 -5.59 3.40 -14.20
C ARG A 90 -5.90 2.09 -13.49
N GLU A 91 -6.99 2.03 -12.73
CA GLU A 91 -7.43 0.81 -12.02
C GLU A 91 -7.75 -0.35 -12.99
N HIS A 92 -8.34 -0.08 -14.15
CA HIS A 92 -8.54 -1.09 -15.19
C HIS A 92 -7.21 -1.68 -15.69
N LEU A 93 -6.24 -0.84 -16.05
CA LEU A 93 -4.93 -1.31 -16.51
C LEU A 93 -4.18 -2.11 -15.43
N MET A 94 -4.33 -1.73 -14.16
CA MET A 94 -3.76 -2.51 -13.05
C MET A 94 -4.39 -3.89 -12.95
N ARG A 95 -5.73 -3.98 -13.03
CA ARG A 95 -6.43 -5.27 -13.01
C ARG A 95 -6.05 -6.15 -14.18
N ASP A 96 -5.98 -5.59 -15.38
CA ASP A 96 -5.54 -6.31 -16.58
C ASP A 96 -4.08 -6.81 -16.46
N SER A 97 -3.26 -6.16 -15.61
CA SER A 97 -1.88 -6.59 -15.31
C SER A 97 -1.77 -7.63 -14.17
N GLY A 98 -2.89 -8.06 -13.57
CA GLY A 98 -2.91 -9.05 -12.49
C GLY A 98 -2.93 -8.48 -11.07
N ILE A 99 -3.08 -7.15 -10.89
CA ILE A 99 -3.38 -6.57 -9.58
C ILE A 99 -4.86 -6.82 -9.26
N ALA A 100 -5.12 -7.75 -8.35
CA ALA A 100 -6.46 -8.26 -8.06
C ALA A 100 -7.32 -7.24 -7.31
N TYR A 101 -6.71 -6.37 -6.49
CA TYR A 101 -7.45 -5.42 -5.66
C TYR A 101 -6.68 -4.13 -5.45
N VAL A 102 -7.37 -3.00 -5.54
CA VAL A 102 -6.85 -1.65 -5.26
C VAL A 102 -7.74 -1.06 -4.19
N ASP A 103 -7.15 -0.58 -3.10
CA ASP A 103 -7.87 0.12 -2.03
C ASP A 103 -7.15 1.41 -1.67
N ARG A 104 -7.86 2.30 -0.99
CA ARG A 104 -7.37 3.62 -0.60
C ARG A 104 -7.49 3.78 0.91
N VAL A 105 -6.44 4.33 1.51
CA VAL A 105 -6.39 4.74 2.92
C VAL A 105 -6.62 6.26 2.94
N PRO A 106 -7.80 6.74 3.38
CA PRO A 106 -8.00 8.17 3.54
C PRO A 106 -7.00 8.72 4.56
N VAL A 107 -6.33 9.83 4.23
CA VAL A 107 -5.30 10.43 5.09
C VAL A 107 -5.83 10.73 6.51
N GLU A 108 -7.12 11.03 6.64
CA GLU A 108 -7.79 11.31 7.91
C GLU A 108 -7.79 10.09 8.84
N THR A 109 -7.81 8.87 8.28
CA THR A 109 -7.78 7.64 9.08
C THR A 109 -6.42 7.40 9.75
N LEU A 110 -5.35 8.07 9.28
CA LEU A 110 -4.01 7.95 9.87
C LEU A 110 -3.93 8.54 11.29
N GLU A 111 -4.88 9.40 11.66
CA GLU A 111 -4.99 9.98 13.01
C GLU A 111 -5.71 9.06 14.01
N SER A 112 -6.35 7.99 13.52
CA SER A 112 -7.11 7.05 14.35
C SER A 112 -6.66 5.61 14.11
N ARG A 113 -5.93 5.05 15.08
CA ARG A 113 -5.46 3.66 15.01
C ARG A 113 -6.59 2.68 14.69
N VAL A 114 -7.75 2.82 15.32
CA VAL A 114 -8.90 1.93 15.12
C VAL A 114 -9.47 2.02 13.71
N GLU A 115 -9.51 3.21 13.12
CA GLU A 115 -9.99 3.38 11.75
C GLU A 115 -9.00 2.83 10.73
N LEU A 116 -7.71 3.11 10.92
CA LEU A 116 -6.66 2.56 10.08
C LEU A 116 -6.66 1.03 10.12
N GLU A 117 -6.82 0.43 11.30
CA GLU A 117 -6.98 -1.02 11.48
C GLU A 117 -8.15 -1.58 10.67
N ARG A 118 -9.32 -0.95 10.72
CA ARG A 118 -10.49 -1.37 9.92
C ARG A 118 -10.23 -1.31 8.42
N VAL A 119 -9.49 -0.31 7.94
CA VAL A 119 -9.13 -0.17 6.53
C VAL A 119 -8.17 -1.29 6.11
N ILE A 120 -7.11 -1.52 6.88
CA ILE A 120 -6.14 -2.58 6.57
C ILE A 120 -6.77 -3.97 6.65
N ASP A 121 -7.59 -4.25 7.67
CA ASP A 121 -8.26 -5.54 7.81
C ASP A 121 -9.26 -5.78 6.66
N ARG A 122 -9.97 -4.73 6.22
CA ARG A 122 -10.81 -4.79 5.01
C ARG A 122 -9.97 -5.11 3.77
N PHE A 123 -8.85 -4.43 3.59
CA PHE A 123 -7.97 -4.62 2.44
C PHE A 123 -7.45 -6.06 2.37
N LEU A 124 -6.89 -6.57 3.46
CA LEU A 124 -6.34 -7.93 3.51
C LEU A 124 -7.41 -9.00 3.26
N ARG A 125 -8.60 -8.85 3.86
CA ARG A 125 -9.72 -9.75 3.61
C ARG A 125 -10.13 -9.75 2.14
N ARG A 126 -10.31 -8.58 1.53
CA ARG A 126 -10.71 -8.47 0.13
C ARG A 126 -9.64 -8.96 -0.83
N LEU A 127 -8.36 -8.71 -0.54
CA LEU A 127 -7.26 -9.24 -1.32
C LEU A 127 -7.24 -10.77 -1.30
N ALA A 128 -7.44 -11.39 -0.13
CA ALA A 128 -7.54 -12.84 0.00
C ALA A 128 -8.70 -13.47 -0.79
N GLU A 129 -9.80 -12.73 -0.93
CA GLU A 129 -11.05 -13.19 -1.55
C GLU A 129 -11.20 -12.76 -3.02
N ALA A 130 -10.32 -11.91 -3.54
CA ALA A 130 -10.41 -11.41 -4.91
C ALA A 130 -10.41 -12.57 -5.92
N ARG A 131 -11.22 -12.45 -6.98
CA ARG A 131 -11.35 -13.45 -8.04
C ARG A 131 -10.78 -12.91 -9.33
#